data_AF-A0A7S0S2X8-F1
#
_entry.id   AF-A0A7S0S2X8-F1
#
_cell.length_a   1.000
_cell.length_b   1.000
_cell.length_c   1.000
_cell.angle_alpha   90.00
_cell.angle_beta   90.00
_cell.angle_gamma   90.00
#
_symmetry.space_group_name_H-M   'P 1'
#
loop_
_entity.id
_entity.type
_entity.pdbx_description
1 polymer ?
#
loop_
_entity_poly.entity_id
_entity_poly.type
_entity_poly.pdbx_seq_one_letter_code
_entity_poly.pdbx_strand_id
1 'polypeptide(L)'
;GSAEPKATCILAHSGAAVQVQDCRVAAAGKAVLATDVDTRVTVAGLHVDQAYRGVSVKDGATAHLKPGCQLLNCKVGISAEGSGSAVIAEQCAANMCVDGGFTASHGGSIVCTGCAVQGGDGAGFRAAAKGCLELREGCSVT
;
A
#
# COMPACT_ATOMS: atom_id res chain seq x y z
N GLY A 1 16.52 -7.24 19.57
CA GLY A 1 15.41 -7.62 18.68
C GLY A 1 14.28 -6.65 18.91
N SER A 2 13.95 -5.82 17.93
CA SER A 2 12.77 -4.94 18.01
C SER A 2 11.52 -5.81 17.88
N ALA A 3 10.61 -5.72 18.84
CA ALA A 3 9.31 -6.37 18.73
C ALA A 3 8.60 -5.85 17.48
N GLU A 4 8.18 -6.75 16.58
CA GLU A 4 7.33 -6.33 15.47
C GLU A 4 6.01 -5.82 16.04
N PRO A 5 5.57 -4.62 15.65
CA PRO A 5 4.32 -4.06 16.13
C PRO A 5 3.15 -4.95 15.66
N LYS A 6 2.16 -5.18 16.53
CA LYS A 6 1.21 -6.29 16.39
C LYS A 6 -0.15 -5.94 15.80
N ALA A 7 -0.59 -4.68 15.87
CA ALA A 7 -1.96 -4.32 15.51
C ALA A 7 -2.13 -4.02 14.02
N THR A 8 -2.96 -4.82 13.34
CA THR A 8 -3.51 -4.50 12.02
C THR A 8 -4.92 -3.96 12.20
N CYS A 9 -5.28 -2.83 11.57
CA CYS A 9 -6.63 -2.25 11.72
C CYS A 9 -7.68 -3.03 10.91
N ILE A 10 -7.38 -3.35 9.65
CA ILE A 10 -8.25 -4.09 8.75
C ILE A 10 -7.47 -5.28 8.20
N LEU A 11 -7.94 -6.49 8.52
CA LEU A 11 -7.39 -7.74 8.01
C LEU A 11 -8.46 -8.41 7.14
N ALA A 12 -8.23 -8.44 5.83
CA ALA A 12 -9.08 -9.16 4.89
C ALA A 12 -8.57 -10.61 4.75
N HIS A 13 -9.45 -11.56 5.07
CA HIS A 13 -9.17 -12.99 5.03
C HIS A 13 -9.70 -13.67 3.77
N SER A 14 -9.22 -14.88 3.48
CA SER A 14 -9.40 -15.52 2.19
C SER A 14 -10.84 -15.53 1.68
N GLY A 15 -11.00 -15.12 0.41
CA GLY A 15 -12.30 -14.97 -0.25
C GLY A 15 -13.09 -13.72 0.16
N ALA A 16 -12.60 -12.89 1.08
CA ALA A 16 -13.28 -11.67 1.47
C ALA A 16 -13.27 -10.62 0.35
N ALA A 17 -14.39 -9.92 0.25
CA ALA A 17 -14.50 -8.64 -0.46
C ALA A 17 -14.65 -7.53 0.57
N VAL A 18 -13.70 -6.58 0.60
CA VAL A 18 -13.69 -5.49 1.58
C VAL A 18 -13.79 -4.15 0.86
N GLN A 19 -14.65 -3.27 1.35
CA GLN A 19 -14.75 -1.88 0.92
C GLN A 19 -14.40 -0.96 2.09
N VAL A 20 -13.46 -0.06 1.85
CA VAL A 20 -13.05 0.98 2.80
C VAL A 20 -13.32 2.32 2.17
N GLN A 21 -14.09 3.17 2.84
CA GLN A 21 -14.49 4.46 2.31
C GLN A 21 -14.36 5.54 3.38
N ASP A 22 -13.71 6.65 3.04
CA ASP A 22 -13.63 7.87 3.84
C ASP A 22 -13.19 7.62 5.29
N CYS A 23 -12.19 6.75 5.43
CA CYS A 23 -11.67 6.30 6.72
C CYS A 23 -10.38 7.05 7.08
N ARG A 24 -10.23 7.40 8.36
CA ARG A 24 -8.97 7.92 8.91
C ARG A 24 -8.42 6.98 9.98
N VAL A 25 -7.14 6.65 9.87
CA VAL A 25 -6.40 5.86 10.85
C VAL A 25 -5.19 6.66 11.32
N ALA A 26 -5.24 7.12 12.57
CA ALA A 26 -4.18 7.94 13.16
C ALA A 26 -2.89 7.14 13.39
N ALA A 27 -3.01 5.89 13.84
CA ALA A 27 -1.85 5.04 14.05
C ALA A 27 -2.23 3.56 13.89
N ALA A 28 -1.41 2.80 13.18
CA ALA A 28 -1.45 1.35 13.19
C ALA A 28 -0.08 0.78 13.55
N GLY A 29 -0.06 -0.26 14.39
CA GLY A 29 1.19 -0.92 14.74
C GLY A 29 1.83 -1.57 13.50
N LYS A 30 1.12 -2.48 12.86
CA LYS A 30 1.62 -3.32 11.77
C LYS A 30 1.16 -2.84 10.40
N ALA A 31 -0.15 -2.81 10.19
CA ALA A 31 -0.74 -2.44 8.91
C ALA A 31 -2.07 -1.72 9.12
N VAL A 32 -2.40 -0.74 8.30
CA VAL A 32 -3.78 -0.22 8.29
C VAL A 32 -4.68 -1.23 7.58
N LEU A 33 -4.28 -1.65 6.38
CA LEU A 33 -4.95 -2.69 5.62
C LEU A 33 -3.96 -3.77 5.24
N ALA A 34 -4.25 -5.01 5.64
CA ALA A 34 -3.54 -6.19 5.19
C ALA A 34 -4.51 -7.18 4.58
N THR A 35 -4.07 -7.84 3.52
CA THR A 35 -4.83 -8.89 2.86
C THR A 35 -4.06 -10.20 2.87
N ASP A 36 -4.79 -11.31 2.78
CA ASP A 36 -4.25 -12.64 2.52
C ASP A 36 -4.86 -13.24 1.23
N VAL A 37 -4.69 -14.55 1.04
CA VAL A 37 -4.97 -15.31 -0.18
C VAL A 37 -6.34 -15.02 -0.80
N ASP A 38 -6.35 -14.72 -2.10
CA ASP A 38 -7.57 -14.60 -2.92
C ASP A 38 -8.60 -13.56 -2.44
N THR A 39 -8.14 -12.47 -1.85
CA THR A 39 -9.00 -11.36 -1.40
C THR A 39 -9.09 -10.23 -2.41
N ARG A 40 -10.20 -9.48 -2.37
CA ARG A 40 -10.44 -8.29 -3.20
C ARG A 40 -10.80 -7.11 -2.34
N VAL A 41 -10.05 -6.03 -2.47
CA VAL A 41 -10.24 -4.83 -1.68
C VAL A 41 -10.45 -3.63 -2.57
N THR A 42 -11.44 -2.80 -2.26
CA THR A 42 -11.61 -1.48 -2.84
C THR A 42 -11.50 -0.43 -1.76
N VAL A 43 -10.65 0.57 -1.96
CA VAL A 43 -10.40 1.64 -1.00
C VAL A 43 -10.62 2.98 -1.67
N ALA A 44 -11.36 3.89 -1.04
CA ALA A 44 -11.52 5.26 -1.48
C ALA A 44 -11.38 6.20 -0.27
N GLY A 45 -10.62 7.29 -0.41
CA GLY A 45 -10.50 8.29 0.65
C GLY A 45 -9.90 7.78 1.97
N LEU A 46 -8.97 6.81 1.93
CA LEU A 46 -8.27 6.36 3.14
C LEU A 46 -7.15 7.33 3.52
N HIS A 47 -7.18 7.83 4.75
CA HIS A 47 -6.14 8.67 5.34
C HIS A 47 -5.39 7.93 6.46
N VAL A 48 -4.07 7.85 6.37
CA VAL A 48 -3.20 7.22 7.36
C VAL A 48 -2.16 8.22 7.82
N ASP A 49 -2.13 8.53 9.12
CA ASP A 49 -1.14 9.48 9.67
C ASP A 49 0.19 8.78 10.03
N GLN A 50 0.14 7.52 10.46
CA GLN A 50 1.31 6.71 10.83
C GLN A 50 1.02 5.20 10.80
N ALA A 51 1.89 4.40 10.19
CA ALA A 51 1.84 2.93 10.30
C ALA A 51 3.18 2.26 9.98
N TYR A 52 3.37 0.98 10.32
CA TYR A 52 4.49 0.24 9.72
C TYR A 52 4.22 -0.02 8.22
N ARG A 53 3.03 -0.50 7.87
CA ARG A 53 2.54 -0.56 6.49
C ARG A 53 1.21 0.17 6.38
N GLY A 54 1.00 0.94 5.32
CA GLY A 54 -0.33 1.48 5.07
C GLY A 54 -1.25 0.41 4.46
N VAL A 55 -1.04 0.11 3.18
CA VAL A 55 -1.76 -0.95 2.46
C VAL A 55 -0.79 -2.06 2.07
N SER A 56 -1.06 -3.28 2.50
CA SER A 56 -0.24 -4.47 2.21
C SER A 56 -1.08 -5.56 1.55
N VAL A 57 -0.84 -5.80 0.28
CA VAL A 57 -1.50 -6.84 -0.52
C VAL A 57 -0.56 -8.02 -0.72
N LYS A 58 -0.99 -9.22 -0.34
CA LYS A 58 -0.17 -10.44 -0.38
C LYS A 58 -0.91 -11.67 -0.91
N ASP A 59 -0.12 -12.69 -1.27
CA ASP A 59 -0.58 -14.05 -1.54
C ASP A 59 -1.68 -14.16 -2.62
N GLY A 60 -1.56 -13.39 -3.71
CA GLY A 60 -2.54 -13.43 -4.81
C GLY A 60 -3.73 -12.48 -4.66
N ALA A 61 -3.76 -11.71 -3.57
CA ALA A 61 -4.79 -10.71 -3.35
C ALA A 61 -4.71 -9.53 -4.32
N THR A 62 -5.82 -8.80 -4.41
CA THR A 62 -5.90 -7.58 -5.22
C THR A 62 -6.48 -6.42 -4.44
N ALA A 63 -5.92 -5.22 -4.63
CA ALA A 63 -6.52 -3.99 -4.14
C ALA A 63 -6.63 -2.92 -5.23
N HIS A 64 -7.76 -2.23 -5.24
CA HIS A 64 -7.98 -1.03 -6.04
C HIS A 64 -8.10 0.18 -5.12
N LEU A 65 -7.09 1.03 -5.13
CA LEU A 65 -7.04 2.28 -4.39
C LEU A 65 -7.49 3.41 -5.32
N LYS A 66 -8.70 3.91 -5.09
CA LYS A 66 -9.31 5.02 -5.81
C LYS A 66 -8.70 6.35 -5.38
N PRO A 67 -8.94 7.43 -6.15
CA PRO A 67 -8.47 8.77 -5.83
C PRO A 67 -8.70 9.19 -4.37
N GLY A 68 -7.73 9.92 -3.82
CA GLY A 68 -7.83 10.54 -2.50
C GLY A 68 -7.27 9.72 -1.34
N CYS A 69 -6.66 8.56 -1.58
CA CYS A 69 -5.92 7.86 -0.51
C CYS A 69 -4.61 8.59 -0.19
N GLN A 70 -4.35 8.84 1.09
CA GLN A 70 -3.20 9.59 1.59
C GLN A 70 -2.55 8.81 2.72
N LEU A 71 -1.32 8.37 2.52
CA LEU A 71 -0.56 7.59 3.49
C LEU A 71 0.68 8.39 3.91
N LEU A 72 0.80 8.67 5.19
CA LEU A 72 1.86 9.49 5.77
C LEU A 72 2.64 8.68 6.82
N ASN A 73 3.93 8.99 6.97
CA ASN A 73 4.83 8.43 7.99
C ASN A 73 4.74 6.91 8.10
N CYS A 74 4.63 6.22 6.96
CA CYS A 74 4.65 4.77 6.94
C CYS A 74 6.08 4.26 6.84
N LYS A 75 6.40 3.05 7.32
CA LYS A 75 7.65 2.43 6.86
C LYS A 75 7.54 2.09 5.38
N VAL A 76 6.45 1.44 4.98
CA VAL A 76 6.06 1.25 3.58
C VAL A 76 4.64 1.73 3.36
N GLY A 77 4.41 2.61 2.39
CA GLY A 77 3.07 3.14 2.10
C GLY A 77 2.14 2.07 1.55
N ILE A 78 2.34 1.71 0.28
CA ILE A 78 1.55 0.74 -0.47
C ILE A 78 2.48 -0.37 -0.95
N SER A 79 2.13 -1.62 -0.70
CA SER A 79 2.91 -2.76 -1.15
C SER A 79 2.07 -3.88 -1.75
N ALA A 80 2.58 -4.45 -2.84
CA ALA A 80 2.13 -5.72 -3.41
C ALA A 80 3.28 -6.73 -3.34
N GLU A 81 3.08 -7.80 -2.59
CA GLU A 81 4.11 -8.82 -2.35
C GLU A 81 3.62 -10.22 -2.71
N GLY A 82 4.46 -10.98 -3.41
CA GLY A 82 4.15 -12.35 -3.82
C GLY A 82 3.51 -12.42 -5.21
N SER A 83 3.72 -13.54 -5.88
CA SER A 83 3.19 -13.79 -7.23
C SER A 83 1.67 -13.73 -7.24
N GLY A 84 1.10 -13.03 -8.22
CA GLY A 84 -0.35 -12.84 -8.36
C GLY A 84 -0.93 -11.70 -7.52
N SER A 85 -0.17 -11.16 -6.56
CA SER A 85 -0.60 -9.99 -5.79
C SER A 85 -0.56 -8.73 -6.65
N ALA A 86 -1.64 -7.94 -6.64
CA ALA A 86 -1.74 -6.74 -7.48
C ALA A 86 -2.36 -5.55 -6.74
N VAL A 87 -1.81 -4.37 -6.99
CA VAL A 87 -2.42 -3.09 -6.59
C VAL A 87 -2.60 -2.20 -7.81
N ILE A 88 -3.81 -1.67 -7.98
CA ILE A 88 -4.09 -0.55 -8.87
C ILE A 88 -4.29 0.67 -7.98
N ALA A 89 -3.42 1.67 -8.11
CA ALA A 89 -3.49 2.91 -7.35
C ALA A 89 -3.68 4.11 -8.28
N GLU A 90 -4.72 4.90 -8.00
CA GLU A 90 -5.09 6.07 -8.78
C GLU A 90 -5.09 7.30 -7.87
N GLN A 91 -4.31 8.33 -8.21
CA GLN A 91 -4.27 9.62 -7.51
C GLN A 91 -4.12 9.46 -5.99
N CYS A 92 -3.22 8.56 -5.60
CA CYS A 92 -2.88 8.26 -4.21
C CYS A 92 -1.54 8.90 -3.84
N ALA A 93 -1.34 9.21 -2.55
CA ALA A 93 -0.05 9.66 -2.05
C ALA A 93 0.51 8.73 -0.97
N ALA A 94 1.82 8.50 -1.03
CA ALA A 94 2.57 7.78 -0.01
C ALA A 94 3.79 8.62 0.39
N ASN A 95 3.58 9.50 1.37
CA ASN A 95 4.51 10.55 1.75
C ASN A 95 5.28 10.18 3.02
N MET A 96 6.51 10.69 3.14
CA MET A 96 7.38 10.50 4.29
C MET A 96 7.57 9.03 4.66
N CYS A 97 7.60 8.15 3.65
CA CYS A 97 7.75 6.73 3.86
C CYS A 97 9.22 6.32 3.93
N VAL A 98 9.62 5.59 4.97
CA VAL A 98 11.04 5.37 5.29
C VAL A 98 11.71 4.32 4.38
N ASP A 99 11.04 3.21 4.08
CA ASP A 99 11.59 2.14 3.23
C ASP A 99 11.07 2.20 1.79
N GLY A 100 9.89 2.80 1.59
CA GLY A 100 9.39 3.17 0.27
C GLY A 100 7.91 3.55 0.23
N GLY A 101 7.55 4.36 -0.76
CA GLY A 101 6.17 4.80 -0.98
C GLY A 101 5.30 3.69 -1.57
N PHE A 102 5.62 3.26 -2.79
CA PHE A 102 4.96 2.19 -3.53
C PHE A 102 5.96 1.09 -3.84
N THR A 103 5.74 -0.12 -3.29
CA THR A 103 6.71 -1.21 -3.40
C THR A 103 6.09 -2.49 -3.93
N ALA A 104 6.54 -2.92 -5.11
CA ALA A 104 6.24 -4.23 -5.68
C ALA A 104 7.41 -5.20 -5.42
N SER A 105 7.14 -6.37 -4.85
CA SER A 105 8.17 -7.38 -4.58
C SER A 105 7.73 -8.83 -4.73
N HIS A 106 8.68 -9.74 -4.89
CA HIS A 106 8.46 -11.19 -4.92
C HIS A 106 7.43 -11.64 -5.97
N GLY A 107 7.39 -10.98 -7.13
CA GLY A 107 6.41 -11.23 -8.19
C GLY A 107 5.10 -10.44 -8.08
N GLY A 108 4.95 -9.59 -7.05
CA GLY A 108 3.82 -8.67 -6.92
C GLY A 108 3.87 -7.55 -7.96
N SER A 109 2.72 -6.95 -8.25
CA SER A 109 2.58 -5.90 -9.25
C SER A 109 1.86 -4.66 -8.72
N ILE A 110 2.31 -3.48 -9.12
CA ILE A 110 1.64 -2.22 -8.82
C ILE A 110 1.52 -1.41 -10.11
N VAL A 111 0.30 -0.94 -10.40
CA VAL A 111 0.04 0.06 -11.43
C VAL A 111 -0.33 1.37 -10.75
N CYS A 112 0.42 2.43 -11.03
CA CYS A 112 0.19 3.77 -10.48
C CYS A 112 -0.25 4.72 -11.60
N THR A 113 -1.31 5.49 -11.36
CA THR A 113 -1.74 6.60 -12.24
C THR A 113 -1.94 7.85 -11.41
N GLY A 114 -1.23 8.93 -11.72
CA GLY A 114 -1.35 10.19 -10.96
C GLY A 114 -0.89 10.11 -9.50
N CYS A 115 -0.06 9.13 -9.13
CA CYS A 115 0.35 8.93 -7.74
C CYS A 115 1.56 9.78 -7.36
N ALA A 116 1.58 10.28 -6.13
CA ALA A 116 2.67 11.11 -5.63
C ALA A 116 3.39 10.46 -4.46
N VAL A 117 4.70 10.71 -4.37
CA VAL A 117 5.51 10.43 -3.18
C VAL A 117 6.27 11.70 -2.85
N GLN A 118 6.09 12.20 -1.64
CA GLN A 118 6.83 13.35 -1.14
C GLN A 118 7.63 12.99 0.10
N GLY A 119 8.95 13.23 0.05
CA GLY A 119 9.87 12.98 1.16
C GLY A 119 9.99 11.52 1.61
N GLY A 120 10.71 11.32 2.71
CA GLY A 120 11.10 10.00 3.22
C GLY A 120 12.52 9.61 2.79
N ASP A 121 13.08 8.61 3.46
CA ASP A 121 14.46 8.16 3.25
C ASP A 121 14.55 7.03 2.19
N GLY A 122 13.40 6.46 1.82
CA GLY A 122 13.29 5.31 0.93
C GLY A 122 13.03 5.68 -0.52
N ALA A 123 12.99 4.67 -1.38
CA ALA A 123 12.58 4.87 -2.77
C ALA A 123 11.08 5.20 -2.84
N GLY A 124 10.71 6.27 -3.53
CA GLY A 124 9.29 6.60 -3.74
C GLY A 124 8.53 5.48 -4.44
N PHE A 125 9.04 5.04 -5.59
CA PHE A 125 8.54 3.87 -6.31
C PHE A 125 9.64 2.80 -6.40
N ARG A 126 9.32 1.57 -6.02
CA ARG A 126 10.28 0.48 -5.95
C ARG A 126 9.72 -0.81 -6.54
N ALA A 127 10.48 -1.41 -7.44
CA ALA A 127 10.33 -2.79 -7.88
C ALA A 127 11.55 -3.59 -7.41
N ALA A 128 11.34 -4.71 -6.73
CA ALA A 128 12.42 -5.56 -6.21
C ALA A 128 12.07 -7.04 -6.33
N ALA A 129 13.05 -7.93 -6.35
CA ALA A 129 12.83 -9.39 -6.30
C ALA A 129 11.73 -9.89 -7.27
N LYS A 130 11.84 -9.49 -8.56
CA LYS A 130 10.85 -9.78 -9.62
C LYS A 130 9.48 -9.10 -9.47
N GLY A 131 9.34 -8.15 -8.56
CA GLY A 131 8.17 -7.26 -8.54
C GLY A 131 8.14 -6.36 -9.76
N CYS A 132 6.94 -5.98 -10.20
CA CYS A 132 6.71 -5.13 -11.36
C CYS A 132 6.01 -3.85 -10.93
N LEU A 133 6.45 -2.72 -11.46
CA LEU A 133 5.84 -1.43 -11.18
C LEU A 133 5.65 -0.67 -12.49
N GLU A 134 4.40 -0.33 -12.78
CA GLU A 134 4.00 0.43 -13.97
C GLU A 134 3.58 1.83 -13.54
N LEU A 135 4.36 2.84 -13.95
CA LEU A 135 4.04 4.24 -13.73
C LEU A 135 3.37 4.81 -14.97
N ARG A 136 2.14 5.29 -14.79
CA ARG A 136 1.39 6.01 -15.82
C ARG A 136 1.45 7.52 -15.57
N GLU A 137 0.82 8.27 -16.46
CA GLU A 137 0.78 9.74 -16.43
C GLU A 137 0.51 10.31 -15.02
N GLY A 138 1.19 11.42 -14.71
CA GLY A 138 0.99 12.17 -13.48
C GLY A 138 1.67 11.58 -12.23
N CYS A 139 2.44 10.50 -12.35
CA CYS A 139 3.23 10.01 -11.21
C CYS A 139 4.43 10.93 -10.92
N SER A 140 4.69 11.24 -9.64
CA SER A 140 5.80 12.12 -9.23
C SER A 140 6.48 11.68 -7.94
N VAL A 141 7.75 12.06 -7.82
CA VAL A 141 8.54 11.95 -6.58
C VAL A 141 9.19 13.30 -6.32
N THR A 142 9.05 13.83 -5.10
CA THR A 142 9.59 15.13 -4.69
C THR A 142 10.25 15.08 -3.32
#